data_AF-A0A1B8UJV6-F1
#
_entry.id   AF-A0A1B8UJV6-F1
#
_cell.length_a   1.000
_cell.length_b   1.000
_cell.length_c   1.000
_cell.angle_alpha   90.00
_cell.angle_beta   90.00
_cell.angle_gamma   90.00
#
_symmetry.space_group_name_H-M   'P 1'
#
loop_
_entity.id
_entity.type
_entity.pdbx_description
1 polymer ?
#
loop_
_entity_poly.entity_id
_entity_poly.type
_entity_poly.pdbx_seq_one_letter_code
_entity_poly.pdbx_strand_id
1 'polypeptide(L)'
;MLTQQGIFQDLLKLPRWQHIYELKGSLSGGWTYSYTITGGDNMVMGVYYRTLKGGTFEYALVNKGSDLNWSDWKNNALQPIGYSADMKDSIKKSTEFVNANKGKEITMVGHSKGGAEATANAVANNKNAITFNT
;
A
#
# COMPACT_ATOMS: atom_id res chain seq x y z
N MET A 1 -12.15 -0.68 -15.10
CA MET A 1 -12.07 -0.21 -13.70
C MET A 1 -12.71 -1.18 -12.68
N LEU A 2 -12.89 -2.46 -13.01
CA LEU A 2 -13.53 -3.48 -12.13
C LEU A 2 -12.53 -4.39 -11.40
N THR A 3 -11.24 -4.29 -11.73
CA THR A 3 -10.29 -5.36 -11.48
C THR A 3 -9.56 -5.16 -10.14
N GLN A 4 -9.29 -3.92 -9.70
CA GLN A 4 -8.63 -3.63 -8.42
C GLN A 4 -9.51 -3.91 -7.18
N GLN A 5 -10.78 -4.28 -7.37
CA GLN A 5 -11.70 -4.66 -6.29
C GLN A 5 -11.31 -5.98 -5.58
N GLY A 6 -10.61 -6.91 -6.24
CA GLY A 6 -10.29 -8.21 -5.66
C GLY A 6 -9.39 -8.14 -4.42
N ILE A 7 -8.18 -7.56 -4.57
CA ILE A 7 -7.26 -7.34 -3.45
C ILE A 7 -7.87 -6.42 -2.40
N PHE A 8 -8.70 -5.47 -2.82
CA PHE A 8 -9.45 -4.59 -1.94
C PHE A 8 -10.38 -5.36 -1.00
N GLN A 9 -11.17 -6.31 -1.50
CA GLN A 9 -12.07 -7.11 -0.66
C GLN A 9 -11.31 -7.94 0.38
N ASP A 10 -10.10 -8.40 0.06
CA ASP A 10 -9.30 -9.17 1.02
C ASP A 10 -8.62 -8.29 2.06
N LEU A 11 -8.22 -7.06 1.69
CA LEU A 11 -7.68 -6.09 2.63
C LEU A 11 -8.71 -5.64 3.67
N LEU A 12 -10.00 -5.55 3.30
CA LEU A 12 -11.07 -5.21 4.25
C LEU A 12 -11.42 -6.31 5.25
N LYS A 13 -11.10 -7.58 4.94
CA LYS A 13 -11.41 -8.73 5.81
C LYS A 13 -10.43 -8.88 6.97
N LEU A 14 -9.30 -8.21 6.92
CA LEU A 14 -8.22 -8.39 7.88
C LEU A 14 -8.16 -7.26 8.92
N PRO A 15 -7.72 -7.56 10.16
CA PRO A 15 -7.42 -6.53 11.14
C PRO A 15 -6.39 -5.54 10.58
N ARG A 16 -6.54 -4.25 10.91
CA ARG A 16 -5.82 -3.09 10.34
C ARG A 16 -4.27 -3.15 10.39
N TRP A 17 -3.69 -4.18 10.99
CA TRP A 17 -2.26 -4.32 11.32
C TRP A 17 -1.66 -5.63 10.77
N GLN A 18 -2.50 -6.60 10.44
CA GLN A 18 -2.10 -7.94 10.04
C GLN A 18 -2.06 -8.12 8.51
N HIS A 19 -2.63 -7.18 7.75
CA HIS A 19 -2.93 -7.39 6.34
C HIS A 19 -1.72 -7.72 5.46
N ILE A 20 -0.56 -7.09 5.65
CA ILE A 20 0.63 -7.43 4.83
C ILE A 20 1.26 -8.76 5.26
N TYR A 21 1.17 -9.12 6.54
CA TYR A 21 1.81 -10.32 7.07
C TYR A 21 0.97 -11.58 6.86
N GLU A 22 -0.35 -11.44 6.76
CA GLU A 22 -1.30 -12.55 6.61
C GLU A 22 -1.75 -12.78 5.17
N LEU A 23 -1.72 -11.76 4.31
CA LEU A 23 -1.97 -11.92 2.87
C LEU A 23 -0.72 -12.51 2.19
N LYS A 24 -0.49 -13.80 2.41
CA LYS A 24 0.50 -14.62 1.69
C LYS A 24 -0.23 -15.63 0.81
N GLY A 25 0.22 -15.80 -0.42
CA GLY A 25 -0.37 -16.73 -1.38
C GLY A 25 -1.38 -16.08 -2.34
N SER A 26 -2.34 -16.89 -2.82
CA SER A 26 -3.36 -16.49 -3.79
C SER A 26 -4.52 -15.76 -3.12
N LEU A 27 -4.81 -14.56 -3.62
CA LEU A 27 -5.86 -13.66 -3.14
C LEU A 27 -6.97 -13.53 -4.19
N SER A 28 -8.12 -13.03 -3.74
CA SER A 28 -9.30 -12.72 -4.55
C SER A 28 -8.94 -11.83 -5.73
N GLY A 29 -9.58 -12.07 -6.88
CA GLY A 29 -9.31 -11.31 -8.11
C GLY A 29 -7.96 -11.63 -8.77
N GLY A 30 -7.35 -12.76 -8.44
CA GLY A 30 -6.15 -13.30 -9.07
C GLY A 30 -4.85 -12.65 -8.61
N TRP A 31 -4.88 -12.01 -7.45
CA TRP A 31 -3.71 -11.35 -6.86
C TRP A 31 -2.80 -12.35 -6.16
N THR A 32 -1.50 -12.13 -6.28
CA THR A 32 -0.48 -12.97 -5.66
C THR A 32 0.49 -12.09 -4.91
N TYR A 33 0.75 -12.47 -3.65
CA TYR A 33 1.83 -11.86 -2.87
C TYR A 33 3.19 -12.16 -3.52
N SER A 34 4.05 -11.15 -3.61
CA SER A 34 5.43 -11.31 -4.07
C SER A 34 6.42 -11.23 -2.91
N TYR A 35 6.58 -10.05 -2.33
CA TYR A 35 7.50 -9.81 -1.23
C TYR A 35 7.08 -8.56 -0.44
N THR A 36 7.78 -8.29 0.66
CA THR A 36 7.56 -7.11 1.51
C THR A 36 8.78 -6.20 1.45
N ILE A 37 8.54 -4.90 1.38
CA ILE A 37 9.53 -3.83 1.51
C ILE A 37 9.37 -3.24 2.91
N THR A 38 10.49 -3.02 3.60
CA THR A 38 10.52 -2.37 4.92
C THR A 38 11.42 -1.14 4.88
N GLY A 39 11.20 -0.22 5.80
CA GLY A 39 12.03 0.98 5.99
C GLY A 39 11.63 1.75 7.24
N GLY A 40 12.36 2.80 7.57
CA GLY A 40 12.16 3.58 8.79
C GLY A 40 12.17 2.71 10.04
N ASP A 41 11.41 3.15 11.05
CA ASP A 41 11.25 2.40 12.30
C ASP A 41 10.13 1.37 12.17
N ASN A 42 9.08 1.68 11.40
CA ASN A 42 7.87 0.86 11.31
C ASN A 42 7.20 0.82 9.93
N MET A 43 7.83 1.35 8.87
CA MET A 43 7.25 1.32 7.52
C MET A 43 7.34 -0.08 6.94
N VAL A 44 6.19 -0.59 6.50
CA VAL A 44 6.04 -1.91 5.86
C VAL A 44 5.11 -1.76 4.67
N MET A 45 5.55 -2.28 3.52
CA MET A 45 4.82 -2.22 2.25
C MET A 45 4.83 -3.58 1.55
N GLY A 46 3.67 -4.17 1.34
CA GLY A 46 3.52 -5.43 0.61
C GLY A 46 3.47 -5.19 -0.90
N VAL A 47 4.20 -6.01 -1.66
CA VAL A 47 4.17 -6.02 -3.12
C VAL A 47 3.30 -7.18 -3.57
N TYR A 48 2.23 -6.87 -4.29
CA TYR A 48 1.33 -7.84 -4.90
C TYR A 48 1.29 -7.61 -6.39
N TYR A 49 1.09 -8.68 -7.15
CA TYR A 49 0.93 -8.62 -8.59
C TYR A 49 -0.20 -9.52 -9.05
N ARG A 50 -0.69 -9.26 -10.26
CA ARG A 50 -1.52 -10.21 -10.98
C ARG A 50 -1.33 -10.08 -12.48
N THR A 51 -1.70 -11.14 -13.18
CA THR A 51 -1.72 -11.18 -14.64
C THR A 51 -3.10 -10.80 -15.16
N LEU A 52 -3.15 -9.80 -16.03
CA LEU A 52 -4.36 -9.39 -16.74
C LEU A 52 -4.57 -10.23 -18.01
N LYS A 53 -5.79 -10.16 -18.55
CA LYS A 53 -6.07 -10.70 -19.90
C LYS A 53 -5.13 -10.03 -20.90
N GLY A 54 -4.34 -10.85 -21.61
CA GLY A 54 -3.30 -10.39 -22.54
C GLY A 54 -1.87 -10.51 -22.02
N GLY A 55 -1.66 -11.07 -20.82
CA GLY A 55 -0.31 -11.38 -20.31
C GLY A 55 0.44 -10.18 -19.70
N THR A 56 -0.22 -9.02 -19.58
CA THR A 56 0.33 -7.86 -18.87
C THR A 56 0.17 -8.02 -17.36
N PHE A 57 1.11 -7.45 -16.61
CA PHE A 57 1.09 -7.45 -15.15
C PHE A 57 0.70 -6.08 -14.62
N GLU A 58 -0.08 -6.07 -13.53
CA GLU A 58 -0.27 -4.89 -12.69
C GLU A 58 0.14 -5.20 -11.25
N TYR A 59 0.57 -4.17 -10.54
CA TYR A 59 1.04 -4.24 -9.17
C TYR A 59 0.15 -3.44 -8.22
N ALA A 60 0.07 -3.93 -6.98
CA ALA A 60 -0.43 -3.19 -5.85
C ALA A 60 0.68 -3.08 -4.79
N LEU A 61 0.99 -1.85 -4.41
CA LEU A 61 1.88 -1.53 -3.30
C LEU A 61 1.02 -1.19 -2.10
N VAL A 62 0.99 -2.08 -1.11
CA VAL A 62 0.06 -2.00 0.02
C VAL A 62 0.82 -1.53 1.26
N ASN A 63 0.57 -0.32 1.75
CA ASN A 63 1.15 0.21 2.99
C ASN A 63 0.43 -0.30 4.26
N LYS A 64 1.20 -0.59 5.30
CA LYS A 64 0.68 -1.09 6.58
C LYS A 64 -0.02 0.02 7.37
N GLY A 65 -1.13 -0.32 8.02
CA GLY A 65 -1.70 0.53 9.09
C GLY A 65 -0.97 0.36 10.42
N SER A 66 -1.31 1.16 11.43
CA SER A 66 -0.69 1.12 12.78
C SER A 66 -1.74 1.19 13.88
N ASP A 67 -1.58 0.40 14.97
CA ASP A 67 -2.53 0.14 16.09
C ASP A 67 -3.19 1.35 16.79
N LEU A 68 -2.84 2.56 16.42
CA LEU A 68 -3.33 3.79 17.03
C LEU A 68 -4.85 3.93 16.85
N ASN A 69 -5.53 4.24 17.95
CA ASN A 69 -6.93 4.63 17.93
C ASN A 69 -7.13 5.79 16.95
N TRP A 70 -8.28 5.84 16.29
CA TRP A 70 -8.59 6.87 15.30
C TRP A 70 -8.46 8.30 15.86
N SER A 71 -8.82 8.50 17.13
CA SER A 71 -8.63 9.78 17.81
C SER A 71 -7.16 10.10 18.08
N ASP A 72 -6.35 9.09 18.43
CA ASP A 72 -4.92 9.25 18.69
C ASP A 72 -4.13 9.52 17.40
N TRP A 73 -4.53 8.91 16.28
CA TRP A 73 -3.92 9.19 14.97
C TRP A 73 -4.17 10.64 14.53
N LYS A 74 -5.41 11.15 14.61
CA LYS A 74 -5.70 12.53 14.22
C LYS A 74 -4.95 13.53 15.09
N ASN A 75 -4.85 13.26 16.39
CA ASN A 75 -4.23 14.19 17.33
C ASN A 75 -2.70 14.15 17.31
N ASN A 76 -2.07 12.96 17.24
CA ASN A 76 -0.62 12.80 17.33
C ASN A 76 0.08 12.65 15.97
N ALA A 77 -0.58 12.07 14.97
CA ALA A 77 0.10 11.66 13.75
C ALA A 77 -0.04 12.68 12.60
N LEU A 78 -1.13 13.46 12.52
CA LEU A 78 -1.20 14.56 11.54
C LEU A 78 -0.10 15.62 11.72
N GLN A 79 0.52 15.72 12.90
CA GLN A 79 1.53 16.73 13.20
C GLN A 79 2.94 16.42 12.61
N PRO A 80 3.42 15.16 12.49
CA PRO A 80 4.66 14.90 11.75
C PRO A 80 4.54 13.89 10.60
N ILE A 81 3.35 13.42 10.20
CA ILE A 81 3.23 12.40 9.12
C ILE A 81 3.85 12.83 7.78
N GLY A 82 3.99 14.14 7.49
CA GLY A 82 4.74 14.62 6.32
C GLY A 82 6.28 14.62 6.48
N TYR A 83 6.79 14.52 7.72
CA TYR A 83 8.22 14.65 8.07
C TYR A 83 8.84 13.42 8.73
N SER A 84 8.05 12.41 9.10
CA SER A 84 8.54 11.19 9.75
C SER A 84 9.45 10.38 8.83
N ALA A 85 10.39 9.64 9.45
CA ALA A 85 11.29 8.74 8.72
C ALA A 85 10.50 7.70 7.90
N ASP A 86 9.42 7.15 8.47
CA ASP A 86 8.53 6.20 7.81
C ASP A 86 7.91 6.74 6.50
N MET A 87 7.42 7.98 6.49
CA MET A 87 6.83 8.58 5.28
C MET A 87 7.88 8.83 4.20
N LYS A 88 9.05 9.36 4.59
CA LYS A 88 10.16 9.60 3.65
C LYS A 88 10.63 8.29 3.03
N ASP A 89 10.77 7.24 3.84
CA ASP A 89 11.15 5.92 3.34
C ASP A 89 10.03 5.28 2.51
N SER A 90 8.76 5.43 2.88
CA SER A 90 7.62 4.98 2.06
C SER A 90 7.66 5.59 0.65
N ILE A 91 7.83 6.92 0.56
CA ILE A 91 7.92 7.62 -0.72
C ILE A 91 9.15 7.14 -1.49
N LYS A 92 10.32 7.14 -0.85
CA LYS A 92 11.57 6.70 -1.49
C LYS A 92 11.47 5.28 -2.05
N LYS A 93 10.98 4.33 -1.24
CA LYS A 93 10.86 2.93 -1.62
C LYS A 93 9.81 2.71 -2.70
N SER A 94 8.67 3.40 -2.63
CA SER A 94 7.67 3.32 -3.69
C SER A 94 8.20 3.88 -5.02
N THR A 95 8.98 4.96 -4.98
CA THR A 95 9.62 5.55 -6.17
C THR A 95 10.71 4.64 -6.75
N GLU A 96 11.55 4.02 -5.92
CA GLU A 96 12.50 2.98 -6.36
C GLU A 96 11.75 1.85 -7.10
N PHE A 97 10.65 1.36 -6.53
CA PHE A 97 9.85 0.30 -7.14
C PHE A 97 9.20 0.74 -8.46
N VAL A 98 8.58 1.92 -8.51
CA VAL A 98 7.94 2.45 -9.72
C VAL A 98 8.95 2.64 -10.85
N ASN A 99 10.15 3.11 -10.53
CA ASN A 99 11.23 3.28 -11.50
C ASN A 99 11.77 1.95 -12.04
N ALA A 100 11.85 0.92 -11.19
CA ALA A 100 12.23 -0.42 -11.62
C ALA A 100 11.16 -1.09 -12.49
N ASN A 101 9.89 -0.68 -12.35
CA ASN A 101 8.74 -1.26 -13.05
C ASN A 101 8.07 -0.25 -14.00
N LYS A 102 8.87 0.55 -14.72
CA LYS A 102 8.36 1.55 -15.67
C LYS A 102 7.45 0.91 -16.73
N GLY A 103 6.38 1.62 -17.07
CA GLY A 103 5.36 1.15 -18.02
C GLY A 103 4.40 0.10 -17.47
N LYS A 104 4.52 -0.30 -16.20
CA LYS A 104 3.53 -1.15 -15.53
C LYS A 104 2.49 -0.31 -14.79
N GLU A 105 1.28 -0.84 -14.74
CA GLU A 105 0.22 -0.31 -13.89
C GLU A 105 0.55 -0.64 -12.43
N ILE A 106 0.60 0.41 -11.61
CA ILE A 106 0.97 0.31 -10.20
C ILE A 106 -0.03 1.15 -9.43
N THR A 107 -0.69 0.54 -8.43
CA THR A 107 -1.63 1.22 -7.56
C THR A 107 -1.14 1.17 -6.12
N MET A 108 -1.14 2.33 -5.48
CA MET A 108 -0.83 2.46 -4.06
C MET A 108 -2.09 2.14 -3.25
N VAL A 109 -1.98 1.35 -2.21
CA VAL A 109 -3.13 0.91 -1.43
C VAL A 109 -2.81 1.03 0.06
N GLY A 110 -3.75 1.48 0.88
CA GLY A 110 -3.52 1.55 2.31
C GLY A 110 -4.76 1.87 3.14
N HIS A 111 -4.71 1.55 4.42
CA HIS A 111 -5.77 1.84 5.39
C HIS A 111 -5.22 2.63 6.59
N SER A 112 -5.99 3.58 7.13
CA SER A 112 -5.58 4.44 8.26
C SER A 112 -4.23 5.15 7.97
N LYS A 113 -3.22 5.07 8.85
CA LYS A 113 -1.85 5.60 8.61
C LYS A 113 -1.31 5.16 7.24
N GLY A 114 -1.47 3.89 6.88
CA GLY A 114 -1.02 3.37 5.59
C GLY A 114 -1.76 4.00 4.40
N GLY A 115 -2.99 4.50 4.59
CA GLY A 115 -3.71 5.26 3.58
C GLY A 115 -3.07 6.63 3.29
N ALA A 116 -2.60 7.32 4.33
CA ALA A 116 -1.85 8.57 4.17
C ALA A 116 -0.53 8.33 3.40
N GLU A 117 0.22 7.29 3.76
CA GLU A 117 1.44 6.89 3.05
C GLU A 117 1.17 6.48 1.61
N ALA A 118 0.11 5.68 1.36
CA ALA A 118 -0.29 5.29 0.01
C ALA A 118 -0.69 6.51 -0.85
N THR A 119 -1.38 7.50 -0.26
CA THR A 119 -1.72 8.74 -0.96
C THR A 119 -0.47 9.54 -1.30
N ALA A 120 0.45 9.71 -0.36
CA ALA A 120 1.71 10.41 -0.60
C ALA A 120 2.56 9.72 -1.67
N ASN A 121 2.67 8.40 -1.63
CA ASN A 121 3.35 7.59 -2.64
C ASN A 121 2.72 7.77 -4.03
N ALA A 122 1.39 7.84 -4.10
CA ALA A 122 0.67 8.01 -5.36
C ALA A 122 0.92 9.39 -5.97
N VAL A 123 0.86 10.45 -5.15
CA VAL A 123 1.17 11.82 -5.57
C VAL A 123 2.63 11.92 -6.05
N ALA A 124 3.58 11.39 -5.29
CA ALA A 124 5.00 11.45 -5.62
C ALA A 124 5.37 10.73 -6.92
N ASN A 125 4.61 9.70 -7.30
CA ASN A 125 4.91 8.84 -8.44
C ASN A 125 3.94 8.98 -9.62
N ASN A 126 2.98 9.91 -9.54
CA ASN A 126 1.88 10.05 -10.50
C ASN A 126 1.17 8.71 -10.77
N LYS A 127 0.75 8.03 -9.69
CA LYS A 127 0.06 6.73 -9.71
C LYS A 127 -1.31 6.83 -9.05
N ASN A 128 -2.12 5.79 -9.23
CA ASN A 128 -3.42 5.70 -8.58
C ASN A 128 -3.26 5.30 -7.10
N ALA A 129 -4.15 5.80 -6.25
CA ALA A 129 -4.28 5.37 -4.86
C ALA A 129 -5.68 4.82 -4.57
N ILE A 130 -5.75 3.77 -3.75
CA ILE A 130 -6.98 3.36 -3.08
C ILE A 130 -6.74 3.39 -1.58
N THR A 131 -7.51 4.21 -0.87
CA THR A 131 -7.36 4.39 0.58
C THR A 131 -8.65 4.16 1.32
N PHE A 132 -8.53 3.75 2.59
CA PHE A 132 -9.65 3.38 3.43
C PHE A 132 -9.55 3.98 4.82
N ASN A 133 -10.67 4.52 5.30
CA ASN A 133 -10.80 5.19 6.60
C ASN A 133 -9.62 6.15 6.84
N THR A 134 -9.57 7.21 6.03
CA THR A 134 -8.60 8.32 6.07
C THR A 134 -9.21 9.59 6.66
#